data_AF-A0A925JYS9-F1
#
_entry.id   AF-A0A925JYS9-F1
#
_cell.length_a   1.000
_cell.length_b   1.000
_cell.length_c   1.000
_cell.angle_alpha   90.00
_cell.angle_beta   90.00
_cell.angle_gamma   90.00
#
_symmetry.space_group_name_H-M   'P 1'
#
loop_
_entity.id
_entity.type
_entity.pdbx_description
1 polymer ?
#
loop_
_entity_poly.entity_id
_entity_poly.type
_entity_poly.pdbx_seq_one_letter_code
_entity_poly.pdbx_strand_id
1 'polypeptide(L)' 'MSSEPNIPDKLFIVEGERIEGILRRAVRSALLAHKRAGNTIAVWSDSKVELIPAEQIRVESDNGSEGESA' A
#
# COMPACT_ATOMS: atom_id res chain seq x y z
N MET A 1 -11.80 40.45 -6.54
CA MET A 1 -10.68 39.84 -7.29
C MET A 1 -10.25 38.61 -6.50
N SER A 2 -10.58 37.42 -6.98
CA SER A 2 -10.11 36.18 -6.33
C SER A 2 -8.68 35.95 -6.81
N SER A 3 -7.72 36.01 -5.88
CA SER A 3 -6.34 35.59 -6.14
C SER A 3 -6.35 34.11 -6.50
N GLU A 4 -5.69 33.74 -7.61
CA GLU A 4 -5.47 32.33 -7.94
C GLU A 4 -4.70 31.63 -6.81
N PRO A 5 -5.04 30.37 -6.50
CA PRO A 5 -4.31 29.61 -5.50
C PRO A 5 -2.89 29.32 -6.01
N ASN A 6 -1.88 29.68 -5.22
CA ASN A 6 -0.50 29.31 -5.46
C ASN A 6 -0.26 27.86 -5.02
N ILE A 7 -0.25 26.93 -5.98
CA ILE A 7 0.01 25.51 -5.74
C ILE A 7 1.49 25.21 -6.07
N PRO A 8 2.29 24.71 -5.11
CA PRO A 8 3.67 24.32 -5.38
C PRO A 8 3.77 23.17 -6.40
N ASP A 9 4.71 23.27 -7.34
CA ASP A 9 4.90 22.35 -8.48
C ASP A 9 4.97 20.85 -8.09
N LYS A 10 5.45 20.53 -6.88
CA LYS A 10 5.65 19.15 -6.41
C LYS A 10 4.65 18.69 -5.34
N LEU A 11 3.64 19.49 -5.01
CA LEU A 11 2.71 19.20 -3.92
C LEU A 11 2.09 17.81 -4.04
N PHE A 12 1.62 17.44 -5.23
CA PHE A 12 0.97 16.16 -5.48
C PHE A 12 1.93 14.96 -5.40
N ILE A 13 3.21 15.15 -5.74
CA ILE A 13 4.22 14.09 -5.65
C ILE A 13 4.50 13.79 -4.17
N VAL A 14 4.80 14.82 -3.39
CA VAL A 14 5.12 14.69 -1.96
C VAL A 14 3.95 14.09 -1.18
N GLU A 15 2.74 14.57 -1.44
CA GLU A 15 1.56 14.03 -0.76
C GLU A 15 1.22 12.62 -1.25
N GLY A 16 1.46 12.32 -2.52
CA GLY A 16 1.34 10.97 -3.09
C GLY A 16 2.24 9.96 -2.38
N GLU A 17 3.53 10.26 -2.23
CA GLU A 17 4.50 9.40 -1.52
C GLU A 17 4.09 9.18 -0.05
N ARG A 18 3.62 10.25 0.61
CA ARG A 18 3.16 10.17 1.99
C ARG A 18 1.93 9.28 2.15
N ILE A 19 0.94 9.46 1.26
CA ILE A 19 -0.29 8.65 1.24
C ILE A 19 0.07 7.19 0.97
N GLU A 20 0.94 6.93 -0.01
CA GLU A 20 1.39 5.58 -0.35
C GLU A 20 2.06 4.90 0.85
N GLY A 21 2.97 5.61 1.55
CA GLY A 21 3.63 5.08 2.73
C GLY A 21 2.65 4.73 3.86
N ILE A 22 1.62 5.55 4.09
CA ILE A 22 0.55 5.27 5.06
C ILE A 22 -0.26 4.03 4.62
N LEU A 23 -0.64 3.98 3.35
CA LEU A 23 -1.43 2.89 2.79
C LEU A 23 -0.69 1.55 2.91
N ARG A 24 0.61 1.50 2.57
CA ARG A 24 1.45 0.31 2.70
C ARG A 24 1.46 -0.23 4.14
N ARG A 25 1.64 0.66 5.14
CA ARG A 25 1.62 0.26 6.56
C ARG A 25 0.24 -0.24 7.01
N ALA A 26 -0.83 0.40 6.55
CA ALA A 26 -2.19 0.00 6.88
C ALA A 26 -2.54 -1.37 6.29
N VAL A 27 -2.25 -1.59 5.00
CA VAL A 27 -2.45 -2.88 4.31
C VAL A 27 -1.65 -3.98 5.01
N ARG A 28 -0.36 -3.74 5.30
CA ARG A 28 0.48 -4.71 6.02
C ARG A 28 -0.13 -5.12 7.36
N SER A 29 -0.61 -4.15 8.13
CA SER A 29 -1.24 -4.40 9.44
C SER A 29 -2.51 -5.23 9.32
N ALA A 30 -3.35 -4.94 8.31
CA ALA A 30 -4.54 -5.73 8.01
C ALA A 30 -4.19 -7.17 7.62
N LEU A 31 -3.25 -7.36 6.69
CA LEU A 31 -2.81 -8.69 6.25
C LEU A 31 -2.28 -9.54 7.41
N LEU A 32 -1.51 -8.94 8.33
CA LEU A 32 -1.07 -9.60 9.55
C LEU A 32 -2.22 -10.03 10.45
N ALA A 33 -3.24 -9.18 10.62
CA ALA A 33 -4.41 -9.49 11.42
C ALA A 33 -5.20 -10.68 10.82
N HIS A 34 -5.42 -10.67 9.51
CA HIS A 34 -6.08 -11.78 8.81
C HIS A 34 -5.30 -13.09 8.95
N LYS A 35 -3.99 -13.06 8.71
CA LYS A 35 -3.11 -14.23 8.85
C LYS A 35 -3.17 -14.83 10.25
N ARG A 36 -3.07 -13.99 11.30
CA ARG A 36 -3.11 -14.44 12.70
C ARG A 36 -4.47 -14.99 13.12
N ALA A 37 -5.55 -14.46 12.54
CA ALA A 37 -6.90 -14.90 12.83
C ALA A 37 -7.32 -16.15 12.03
N GLY A 38 -6.49 -16.65 11.10
CA GLY A 38 -6.88 -17.75 10.21
C GLY A 38 -7.88 -17.32 9.13
N ASN A 39 -7.97 -16.02 8.83
CA ASN A 39 -8.94 -15.48 7.87
C ASN A 39 -8.34 -15.43 6.46
N THR A 40 -9.07 -16.02 5.51
CA THR A 40 -8.82 -15.90 4.05
C THR A 40 -9.04 -14.46 3.58
N ILE A 41 -8.27 -14.04 2.58
CA ILE A 41 -8.46 -12.77 1.88
C ILE A 41 -8.81 -13.01 0.41
N ALA A 42 -9.53 -12.06 -0.20
CA ALA A 42 -9.77 -12.03 -1.63
C ALA A 42 -8.83 -11.02 -2.29
N VAL A 43 -8.20 -11.41 -3.39
CA VAL A 43 -7.35 -10.55 -4.22
C VAL A 43 -7.80 -10.64 -5.67
N TRP A 44 -7.68 -9.52 -6.38
CA TRP A 44 -7.87 -9.49 -7.81
C TRP A 44 -6.54 -9.79 -8.50
N SER A 45 -6.46 -10.90 -9.24
CA SER A 45 -5.28 -11.30 -10.03
C SER A 45 -5.75 -11.88 -11.35
N ASP A 46 -5.03 -11.62 -12.44
CA ASP A 46 -5.30 -12.17 -13.78
C ASP A 46 -6.77 -12.06 -14.21
N SER A 47 -7.38 -10.90 -13.98
CA SER A 47 -8.78 -10.59 -14.31
C SER A 47 -9.83 -11.45 -13.59
N LYS A 48 -9.48 -12.05 -12.46
CA LYS A 48 -10.40 -12.82 -11.61
C LYS A 48 -10.15 -12.55 -10.13
N VAL A 49 -11.11 -12.94 -9.30
CA VAL A 49 -10.95 -12.97 -7.85
C VAL A 49 -10.32 -14.29 -7.45
N GLU A 50 -9.18 -14.23 -6.76
CA GLU A 50 -8.52 -15.36 -6.13
C GLU A 50 -8.66 -15.25 -4.61
N LEU A 51 -8.89 -16.39 -3.95
CA LEU A 51 -8.91 -16.47 -2.50
C LEU A 51 -7.55 -16.97 -2.01
N ILE A 52 -6.90 -16.20 -1.14
CA ILE A 52 -5.64 -16.58 -0.51
C ILE A 52 -5.93 -17.04 0.93
N PRO A 53 -5.70 -18.34 1.25
CA PRO A 53 -5.79 -18.84 2.61
C PRO A 53 -4.81 -18.14 3.54
N ALA A 54 -5.16 -18.05 4.84
CA ALA A 54 -4.39 -17.32 5.84
C ALA A 54 -2.91 -17.72 5.89
N GLU A 55 -2.62 -19.01 5.73
CA GLU A 55 -1.28 -19.60 5.76
C GLU A 55 -0.40 -19.06 4.62
N GLN A 56 -1.02 -18.78 3.47
CA GLN A 56 -0.38 -18.33 2.24
C GLN A 56 -0.28 -16.82 2.13
N ILE A 57 -0.92 -16.05 3.02
CA ILE A 57 -0.79 -14.58 3.05
C ILE A 57 0.68 -14.22 3.25
N ARG A 58 1.28 -13.55 2.27
CA ARG A 58 2.64 -12.99 2.36
C ARG A 58 2.55 -11.60 2.97
N VAL A 59 3.35 -11.36 4.00
CA VAL A 59 3.49 -10.04 4.62
C VAL A 59 4.95 -9.64 4.46
N GLU A 60 5.21 -8.61 3.67
CA GLU A 60 6.56 -8.09 3.50
C GLU A 60 7.12 -7.59 4.83
N SER A 61 8.41 -7.88 5.06
CA SER A 61 9.17 -7.31 6.18
C SER A 61 9.59 -5.90 5.79
N ASP A 62 9.64 -4.99 6.76
CA ASP A 62 9.86 -3.54 6.57
C ASP A 62 11.28 -3.17 6.06
N ASN A 63 12.00 -4.12 5.49
CA ASN A 63 13.30 -3.89 4.86
C ASN A 63 13.03 -3.30 3.47
N GLY A 64 12.79 -2.00 3.46
CA GLY A 64 12.57 -1.21 2.26
C GLY A 64 13.64 -1.48 1.21
N SER A 65 13.19 -1.54 -0.04
CA SER A 65 14.03 -1.23 -1.19
C SER A 65 14.55 0.20 -1.03
N GLU A 66 15.65 0.37 -0.32
CA GLU A 66 16.56 1.49 -0.54
C GLU A 66 17.21 1.28 -1.91
N GLY A 67 16.82 2.15 -2.85
CA GLY A 67 17.49 2.46 -4.11
C GLY A 67 18.35 1.40 -4.78
N GLU A 68 17.83 0.79 -5.84
CA GLU A 68 18.68 0.40 -6.97
C GLU A 68 18.11 1.02 -8.24
N SER A 69 18.47 2.30 -8.42
CA SER A 69 18.58 2.91 -9.75
C SER A 69 20.06 2.86 -10.11
N ALA A 70 20.42 1.89 -10.95
CA ALA A 70 21.68 1.88 -11.68
C ALA A 70 21.49 2.50 -13.06
#